data_AF-A0A1I3CK54-F1
#
_entry.id   AF-A0A1I3CK54-F1
#
_cell.length_a   1.000
_cell.length_b   1.000
_cell.length_c   1.000
_cell.angle_alpha   90.00
_cell.angle_beta   90.00
_cell.angle_gamma   90.00
#
_symmetry.space_group_name_H-M   'P 1'
#
loop_
_entity.id
_entity.type
_entity.pdbx_description
1 polymer ?
#
loop_
_entity_poly.entity_id
_entity_poly.type
_entity_poly.pdbx_seq_one_letter_code
_entity_poly.pdbx_strand_id
1 'polypeptide(L)' 'MISEHFDTRTRINMKLALDRICRNRPAGEDHAFRRSVAENIIRCALAGRTGIGQLVDAGERAVVTTRAARKPV' A
#
# COMPACT_ATOMS: atom_id res chain seq x y z
N MET A 1 -16.54 -4.85 -6.32
CA MET A 1 -15.13 -4.96 -6.74
C MET A 1 -14.49 -3.59 -6.51
N ILE A 2 -13.54 -3.44 -5.57
CA ILE A 2 -13.02 -2.11 -5.15
C ILE A 2 -12.33 -1.35 -6.32
N SER A 3 -12.00 -2.08 -7.39
CA SER A 3 -11.36 -1.60 -8.62
C SER A 3 -12.25 -0.72 -9.52
N GLU A 4 -13.58 -0.69 -9.34
CA GLU A 4 -14.48 0.06 -10.22
C GLU A 4 -14.75 1.50 -9.75
N HIS A 5 -14.37 1.85 -8.52
CA HIS A 5 -14.55 3.21 -7.98
C HIS A 5 -13.43 4.19 -8.34
N PHE A 6 -12.33 3.71 -8.92
CA PHE A 6 -11.13 4.50 -9.14
C PHE A 6 -10.84 4.67 -10.63
N ASP A 7 -10.67 5.93 -11.05
CA ASP A 7 -10.23 6.26 -12.40
C ASP A 7 -8.92 5.56 -12.74
N THR A 8 -8.67 5.38 -14.05
CA THR A 8 -7.46 4.72 -14.57
C THR A 8 -6.18 5.30 -13.98
N ARG A 9 -6.09 6.63 -13.83
CA ARG A 9 -4.93 7.29 -13.21
C ARG A 9 -4.72 6.87 -11.76
N THR A 10 -5.80 6.80 -10.99
CA THR A 10 -5.76 6.39 -9.58
C THR A 10 -5.31 4.93 -9.47
N ARG A 11 -5.84 4.04 -10.31
CA ARG A 11 -5.41 2.63 -10.35
C ARG A 11 -3.94 2.47 -10.71
N ILE A 12 -3.42 3.25 -11.67
CA ILE A 12 -2.00 3.27 -12.01
C ILE A 12 -1.16 3.73 -10.82
N ASN A 13 -1.57 4.81 -10.15
CA ASN A 13 -0.85 5.32 -8.98
C ASN A 13 -0.82 4.30 -7.83
N MET A 14 -1.92 3.60 -7.57
CA MET A 14 -1.98 2.54 -6.55
C MET A 14 -1.01 1.41 -6.86
N LYS A 15 -0.97 0.95 -8.12
CA LYS A 15 -0.03 -0.09 -8.56
C LYS A 15 1.42 0.36 -8.42
N LEU A 16 1.72 1.59 -8.81
CA LEU A 16 3.06 2.18 -8.67
C LEU A 16 3.47 2.33 -7.20
N ALA A 17 2.57 2.78 -6.32
CA ALA A 17 2.83 2.89 -4.90
C ALA A 17 3.15 1.53 -4.28
N LEU A 18 2.34 0.51 -4.59
CA LEU A 18 2.56 -0.86 -4.12
C LEU A 18 3.90 -1.42 -4.61
N ASP A 19 4.22 -1.24 -5.90
CA ASP A 19 5.49 -1.69 -6.48
C ASP A 19 6.68 -1.02 -5.80
N ARG A 20 6.65 0.30 -5.60
CA ARG A 20 7.71 1.06 -4.93
C ARG A 20 7.99 0.55 -3.52
N ILE A 21 6.95 0.31 -2.74
CA ILE A 21 7.08 -0.13 -1.34
C ILE A 21 7.57 -1.58 -1.26
N CYS A 22 7.14 -2.43 -2.19
CA CYS A 22 7.51 -3.85 -2.20
C CYS A 22 8.83 -4.14 -2.93
N ARG A 23 9.37 -3.21 -3.73
CA ARG A 23 10.53 -3.43 -4.61
C ARG A 23 11.79 -3.96 -3.90
N ASN A 24 12.06 -3.47 -2.69
CA ASN A 24 13.29 -3.80 -1.96
C ASN A 24 13.12 -5.02 -1.04
N ARG A 25 12.03 -5.76 -1.17
CA ARG A 25 11.71 -6.87 -0.27
C ARG A 25 11.92 -8.20 -0.97
N PRO A 26 12.63 -9.17 -0.36
CA PRO A 26 12.91 -10.45 -1.01
C PRO A 26 11.60 -11.12 -1.43
N ALA A 27 11.59 -11.64 -2.66
CA ALA A 27 10.46 -12.35 -3.24
C ALA A 27 10.18 -13.62 -2.40
N GLY A 28 9.28 -13.48 -1.42
CA GLY A 28 9.01 -14.49 -0.40
C GLY A 28 8.51 -13.91 0.92
N GLU A 29 8.80 -12.63 1.21
CA GLU A 29 8.30 -11.98 2.42
C GLU A 29 6.85 -11.49 2.27
N ASP A 30 5.97 -12.28 2.88
CA ASP A 30 4.63 -11.99 3.37
C ASP A 30 3.60 -11.40 2.41
N HIS A 31 2.77 -12.30 1.86
CA HIS A 31 1.45 -11.96 1.34
C HIS A 31 0.65 -11.08 2.31
N ALA A 32 0.81 -11.28 3.63
CA ALA A 32 0.20 -10.43 4.66
C ALA A 32 0.73 -8.98 4.65
N PHE A 33 2.03 -8.79 4.43
CA PHE A 33 2.64 -7.48 4.31
C PHE A 33 2.14 -6.75 3.07
N ARG A 34 2.18 -7.42 1.91
CA ARG A 34 1.69 -6.85 0.66
C ARG A 34 0.19 -6.49 0.74
N ARG A 35 -0.59 -7.32 1.43
CA ARG A 35 -2.01 -7.07 1.70
C ARG A 35 -2.21 -5.85 2.61
N SER A 36 -1.47 -5.75 3.71
CA SER A 36 -1.52 -4.60 4.63
C SER A 36 -1.20 -3.28 3.94
N VAL A 37 -0.18 -3.27 3.06
CA VAL A 37 0.17 -2.10 2.25
C VAL A 37 -0.95 -1.76 1.27
N ALA A 38 -1.47 -2.75 0.53
CA ALA A 38 -2.54 -2.53 -0.43
C ALA A 38 -3.84 -1.99 0.23
N GLU A 39 -4.22 -2.51 1.39
CA GLU A 39 -5.39 -2.04 2.15
C GLU A 39 -5.26 -0.58 2.58
N ASN A 40 -4.06 -0.15 3.01
CA ASN A 40 -3.82 1.25 3.38
C ASN A 40 -3.83 2.19 2.17
N ILE A 41 -3.27 1.76 1.04
CA ILE A 41 -3.36 2.49 -0.23
C ILE A 41 -4.82 2.68 -0.65
N ILE A 42 -5.63 1.62 -0.57
CA ILE A 42 -7.08 1.67 -0.86
C ILE A 42 -7.78 2.65 0.08
N ARG A 43 -7.56 2.55 1.39
CA ARG A 43 -8.16 3.48 2.38
C ARG A 43 -7.78 4.94 2.11
N CYS A 44 -6.53 5.20 1.74
CA CYS A 44 -6.07 6.54 1.39
C CYS A 44 -6.83 7.11 0.17
N ALA A 45 -6.99 6.29 -0.87
CA ALA A 45 -7.72 6.69 -2.05
C ALA A 45 -9.24 6.83 -1.82
N LEU A 46 -9.84 5.98 -1.00
CA LEU A 46 -11.24 6.11 -0.59
C LEU A 46 -11.49 7.44 0.16
N ALA A 47 -10.49 7.96 0.86
CA ALA A 47 -10.52 9.28 1.49
C ALA A 47 -10.24 10.45 0.50
N GLY A 48 -10.26 10.20 -0.81
CA GLY A 48 -10.04 11.21 -1.85
C GLY A 48 -8.56 11.54 -2.13
N ARG A 49 -7.61 10.90 -1.42
CA ARG A 49 -6.18 11.13 -1.60
C ARG A 49 -5.61 10.16 -2.64
N THR A 50 -5.65 10.55 -3.90
CA THR A 50 -5.30 9.68 -5.05
C THR A 50 -3.94 9.98 -5.69
N GLY A 51 -3.24 11.01 -5.19
CA GLY A 51 -1.90 11.38 -5.66
C GLY A 51 -0.84 10.33 -5.28
N ILE A 52 0.11 10.07 -6.19
CA ILE A 52 1.15 9.04 -5.98
C ILE A 52 1.92 9.20 -4.67
N GLY A 53 2.30 10.44 -4.30
CA GLY A 53 3.01 10.69 -3.04
C GLY A 53 2.19 10.35 -1.80
N GLN A 54 0.88 10.64 -1.83
CA GLN A 54 -0.04 10.34 -0.73
C GLN A 54 -0.27 8.84 -0.57
N LEU A 55 -0.34 8.11 -1.68
CA LEU A 55 -0.52 6.66 -1.69
C LEU A 55 0.75 5.95 -1.21
N VAL A 56 1.94 6.44 -1.59
CA VAL A 56 3.22 5.93 -1.08
C VAL A 56 3.33 6.16 0.42
N ASP A 57 3.09 7.39 0.90
CA ASP A 57 3.15 7.71 2.34
C ASP A 57 2.19 6.83 3.17
N ALA A 58 0.95 6.65 2.69
CA ALA A 58 -0.01 5.78 3.37
C ALA A 58 0.44 4.31 3.43
N GLY A 59 1.06 3.82 2.35
CA GLY A 59 1.60 2.46 2.32
C GLY A 59 2.85 2.30 3.19
N GLU A 60 3.74 3.29 3.27
CA GLU A 60 4.92 3.28 4.16
C GLU A 60 4.53 3.26 5.64
N ARG A 61 3.50 4.01 6.04
CA ARG A 61 2.94 3.92 7.40
C ARG A 61 2.48 2.51 7.74
N ALA A 62 1.89 1.80 6.78
CA ALA A 62 1.50 0.40 6.95
C ALA A 62 2.71 -0.51 7.23
N VAL A 63 3.86 -0.23 6.62
CA VAL A 63 5.12 -0.96 6.84
C VAL A 63 5.60 -0.79 8.27
N VAL A 64 5.58 0.45 8.79
CA VAL A 64 6.00 0.76 10.16
C VAL A 64 5.11 0.02 11.16
N THR A 65 3.79 0.09 10.98
CA THR A 65 2.82 -0.61 11.84
C THR A 65 2.99 -2.13 11.80
N THR A 66 3.16 -2.71 10.61
CA THR A 66 3.33 -4.17 10.45
C THR A 66 4.66 -4.66 11.03
N ARG A 67 5.75 -3.88 10.93
CA ARG A 67 7.03 -4.20 11.59
C ARG A 67 6.94 -4.08 13.11
N ALA A 68 6.25 -3.07 13.64
CA ALA A 68 6.05 -2.91 15.07
C ALA A 68 5.27 -4.10 15.67
N ALA A 69 4.25 -4.59 14.96
CA ALA A 69 3.48 -5.76 15.39
C ALA A 69 4.26 -7.09 15.36
N ARG A 70 5.42 -7.13 14.67
CA ARG A 70 6.27 -8.32 14.51
C ARG A 70 7.45 -8.39 15.46
N LYS A 71 7.63 -7.42 16.36
CA LYS A 71 8.68 -7.49 17.38
C LYS A 71 8.25 -8.52 18.44
N PRO A 72 8.92 -9.68 18.57
CA PRO A 72 8.75 -10.51 19.76
C PRO A 72 9.47 -9.79 20.91
N VAL A 73 8.81 -9.71 22.07
CA VAL A 73 9.51 -9.57 23.35
C VAL A 73 10.22 -10.88 23.65
#